data_AF-A0A351A202-F1
#
_entry.id   AF-A0A351A202-F1
#
_cell.length_a   1.000
_cell.length_b   1.000
_cell.length_c   1.000
_cell.angle_alpha   90.00
_cell.angle_beta   90.00
_cell.angle_gamma   90.00
#
_symmetry.space_group_name_H-M   'P 1'
#
loop_
_entity.id
_entity.type
_entity.pdbx_description
1 polymer ?
#
loop_
_entity_poly.entity_id
_entity_poly.type
_entity_poly.pdbx_seq_one_letter_code
_entity_poly.pdbx_strand_id
1 'polypeptide(L)'
;MSTPVASAAPRCKLPALPPGRHYRYHVMVKPAGALCNLDCPYCFYLHKTDLLQHGRNARMDEGLLEAHIRQYIEAQTGDEVVFSWQGGEPTVMGLDFFRRVVELQARHRKPGQRIENDLQTNGLLLDDEWVAFLKAHGFVVGLSVDGTRELHDRYRPTKGGEPTYDRVIAAANRLAVAEVPFSLLCVVNRDVARAPLEVYRSLRAIPGSFRIQFTPCVETRDFKLRAPGLARPADMPLLGTPRTRP
;
A
#
# COMPACT_ATOMS: atom_id res chain seq x y z
N MET A 1 12.66 -24.23 -27.71
CA MET A 1 13.23 -23.17 -26.85
C MET A 1 13.04 -21.86 -27.60
N SER A 2 12.03 -21.07 -27.21
CA SER A 2 11.71 -19.78 -27.83
C SER A 2 12.55 -18.71 -27.13
N THR A 3 13.44 -18.07 -27.87
CA THR A 3 14.16 -16.88 -27.41
C THR A 3 13.14 -15.76 -27.20
N PRO A 4 13.03 -15.15 -26.01
CA PRO A 4 12.14 -14.01 -25.85
C PRO A 4 12.73 -12.87 -26.67
N VAL A 5 12.03 -12.48 -27.73
CA VAL A 5 12.30 -11.22 -28.43
C VAL A 5 12.12 -10.13 -27.40
N ALA A 6 13.23 -9.51 -26.99
CA ALA A 6 13.22 -8.29 -26.19
C ALA A 6 12.57 -7.19 -27.02
N SER A 7 11.23 -7.16 -27.03
CA SER A 7 10.47 -6.02 -27.53
C SER A 7 10.98 -4.79 -26.77
N ALA A 8 11.58 -3.85 -27.51
CA ALA A 8 12.07 -2.61 -26.91
C ALA A 8 10.94 -1.97 -26.11
N ALA A 9 11.17 -1.74 -24.82
CA ALA A 9 10.15 -1.17 -23.94
C ALA A 9 9.54 0.10 -24.57
N PRO A 10 8.21 0.28 -24.50
CA PRO A 10 7.55 1.40 -25.15
C PRO A 10 8.12 2.71 -24.60
N ARG A 11 8.50 3.62 -25.51
CA ARG A 11 9.00 4.96 -25.16
C ARG A 11 7.83 5.83 -24.71
N CYS A 12 8.03 6.59 -23.63
CA CYS A 12 7.08 7.61 -23.21
C CYS A 12 6.96 8.70 -24.29
N LYS A 13 5.77 8.88 -24.87
CA LYS A 13 5.45 9.94 -25.84
C LYS A 13 4.31 10.78 -25.28
N LEU A 14 4.63 11.96 -24.77
CA LEU A 14 3.66 12.90 -24.22
C LEU A 14 3.48 14.07 -25.19
N PRO A 15 2.23 14.50 -25.47
CA PRO A 15 1.98 15.74 -26.20
C PRO A 15 2.64 16.95 -25.52
N ALA A 16 2.90 18.02 -26.28
CA ALA A 16 3.36 19.27 -25.70
C ALA A 16 2.23 19.89 -24.86
N LEU A 17 2.56 20.35 -23.65
CA LEU A 17 1.65 21.12 -22.81
C LEU A 17 1.90 22.64 -22.97
N PRO A 18 0.90 23.48 -22.67
CA PRO A 18 1.11 24.91 -22.51
C PRO A 18 2.23 25.23 -21.50
N PRO A 19 2.92 26.38 -21.63
CA PRO A 19 3.94 26.80 -20.68
C PRO A 19 3.46 26.75 -19.22
N GLY A 20 4.33 26.25 -18.34
CA GLY A 20 4.04 26.12 -16.90
C GLY A 20 3.15 24.94 -16.50
N ARG A 21 2.72 24.09 -17.45
CA ARG A 21 1.97 22.86 -17.14
C ARG A 21 2.85 21.62 -17.20
N HIS A 22 2.54 20.68 -16.32
CA HIS A 22 3.27 19.43 -16.15
C HIS A 22 2.31 18.23 -16.13
N TYR A 23 2.73 17.12 -16.72
CA TYR A 23 2.06 15.84 -16.56
C TYR A 23 2.37 15.30 -15.17
N ARG A 24 1.30 15.01 -14.43
CA ARG A 24 1.34 14.29 -13.15
C ARG A 24 0.24 13.26 -13.08
N TYR A 25 0.58 12.08 -12.60
CA TYR A 25 -0.37 11.05 -12.21
C TYR A 25 0.22 10.20 -11.08
N HIS A 26 -0.64 9.53 -10.34
CA HIS A 26 -0.21 8.74 -9.19
C HIS A 26 -0.42 7.25 -9.46
N VAL A 27 0.58 6.43 -9.09
CA VAL A 27 0.50 4.97 -9.20
C VAL A 27 0.73 4.37 -7.82
N MET A 28 -0.19 3.50 -7.40
CA MET A 28 0.01 2.63 -6.25
C MET A 28 0.56 1.28 -6.72
N VAL A 29 1.82 1.03 -6.37
CA VAL A 29 2.56 -0.15 -6.80
C VAL A 29 2.32 -1.31 -5.84
N LYS A 30 2.14 -2.51 -6.38
CA LYS A 30 1.89 -3.74 -5.60
C LYS A 30 2.98 -4.77 -5.89
N PRO A 31 4.19 -4.63 -5.32
CA PRO A 31 5.35 -5.41 -5.73
C PRO A 31 5.22 -6.90 -5.40
N ALA A 32 4.41 -7.26 -4.40
CA ALA A 32 4.08 -8.65 -4.03
C ALA A 32 2.66 -9.07 -4.45
N GLY A 33 2.00 -8.31 -5.34
CA GLY A 33 0.63 -8.58 -5.76
C GLY A 33 -0.36 -8.62 -4.57
N ALA A 34 -0.95 -9.79 -4.34
CA ALA A 34 -1.87 -10.06 -3.22
C ALA A 34 -1.21 -10.79 -2.04
N LEU A 35 0.08 -11.12 -2.12
CA LEU A 35 0.78 -11.87 -1.08
C LEU A 35 0.90 -11.05 0.21
N CYS A 36 0.41 -11.60 1.33
CA CYS A 36 0.50 -11.02 2.65
C CYS A 36 0.80 -12.10 3.70
N ASN A 37 1.34 -11.67 4.85
CA ASN A 37 1.56 -12.50 6.04
C ASN A 37 0.38 -12.46 7.05
N LEU A 38 -0.63 -11.62 6.81
CA LEU A 38 -1.90 -11.60 7.54
C LEU A 38 -3.04 -12.26 6.76
N ASP A 39 -4.14 -12.55 7.46
CA ASP A 39 -5.40 -13.05 6.90
C ASP A 39 -6.60 -12.21 7.35
N CYS A 40 -6.54 -10.89 7.12
CA CYS A 40 -7.58 -9.99 7.59
C CYS A 40 -8.93 -10.29 6.90
N PRO A 41 -10.02 -10.61 7.64
CA PRO A 41 -11.28 -11.06 7.04
C PRO A 41 -11.96 -10.03 6.12
N TYR A 42 -11.73 -8.74 6.36
CA TYR A 42 -12.27 -7.66 5.53
C TYR A 42 -11.40 -7.35 4.30
N CYS A 43 -10.25 -8.02 4.14
CA CYS A 43 -9.27 -7.62 3.13
C CYS A 43 -9.74 -7.96 1.73
N PHE A 44 -9.96 -6.92 0.93
CA PHE A 44 -10.27 -7.09 -0.48
C PHE A 44 -9.07 -7.50 -1.33
N TYR A 45 -7.84 -7.47 -0.80
CA TYR A 45 -6.64 -7.81 -1.56
C TYR A 45 -6.36 -9.31 -1.61
N LEU A 46 -6.50 -10.03 -0.50
CA LEU A 46 -6.02 -11.42 -0.39
C LEU A 46 -6.74 -12.37 -1.35
N HIS A 47 -8.04 -12.18 -1.50
CA HIS A 47 -8.89 -12.99 -2.37
C HIS A 47 -8.74 -12.65 -3.86
N LYS A 48 -7.94 -11.64 -4.22
CA LYS A 48 -7.66 -11.28 -5.62
C LYS A 48 -6.59 -12.17 -6.26
N THR A 49 -5.91 -13.03 -5.51
CA THR A 49 -4.97 -14.01 -6.09
C THR A 49 -5.64 -14.80 -7.22
N ASP A 50 -6.87 -15.25 -7.01
CA ASP A 50 -7.64 -16.03 -7.99
C ASP A 50 -8.17 -15.17 -9.15
N LEU A 51 -8.31 -13.85 -8.95
CA LEU A 51 -8.77 -12.91 -9.97
C LEU A 51 -7.66 -12.37 -10.85
N LEU A 52 -6.42 -12.35 -10.36
CA LEU A 52 -5.30 -11.69 -11.04
C LEU A 52 -4.64 -12.56 -12.12
N GLN A 53 -5.08 -13.81 -12.32
CA GLN A 53 -4.46 -14.78 -13.25
C GLN A 53 -2.93 -14.88 -13.12
N HIS A 54 -2.40 -14.55 -11.95
CA HIS A 54 -0.97 -14.63 -11.66
C HIS A 54 -0.64 -15.95 -10.94
N GLY A 55 0.61 -16.41 -11.06
CA GLY A 55 1.08 -17.55 -10.29
C GLY A 55 0.97 -17.33 -8.77
N ARG A 56 0.89 -18.43 -8.00
CA ARG A 56 0.97 -18.36 -6.53
C ARG A 56 2.27 -17.64 -6.14
N ASN A 57 2.19 -16.66 -5.23
CA ASN A 57 3.31 -15.83 -4.79
C ASN A 57 3.96 -14.97 -5.89
N ALA A 58 3.19 -14.47 -6.85
CA ALA A 58 3.69 -13.53 -7.84
C ALA A 58 4.38 -12.32 -7.18
N ARG A 59 5.62 -12.08 -7.61
CA ARG A 59 6.49 -10.99 -7.18
C ARG A 59 6.92 -10.24 -8.42
N MET A 60 7.05 -8.92 -8.29
CA MET A 60 7.65 -8.07 -9.31
C MET A 60 9.11 -8.49 -9.47
N ASP A 61 9.49 -8.92 -10.67
CA ASP A 61 10.88 -9.20 -11.00
C ASP A 61 11.67 -7.89 -11.23
N GLU A 62 13.00 -8.00 -11.26
CA GLU A 62 13.89 -6.86 -11.39
C GLU A 62 13.72 -6.12 -12.73
N GLY A 63 13.48 -6.85 -13.82
CA GLY A 63 13.29 -6.25 -15.14
C GLY A 63 12.01 -5.41 -15.19
N LEU A 64 10.93 -5.92 -14.61
CA LEU A 64 9.68 -5.18 -14.45
C LEU A 64 9.82 -3.99 -13.50
N LEU A 65 10.57 -4.14 -12.41
CA LEU A 65 10.85 -3.06 -11.46
C LEU A 65 11.58 -1.90 -12.13
N GLU A 66 12.70 -2.16 -12.81
CA GLU A 66 13.47 -1.14 -13.50
C GLU A 66 12.65 -0.49 -14.63
N ALA A 67 11.93 -1.31 -15.41
CA ALA A 67 11.05 -0.79 -16.46
C ALA A 67 9.97 0.15 -15.87
N HIS A 68 9.34 -0.23 -14.77
CA HIS A 68 8.33 0.58 -14.08
C HIS A 68 8.92 1.88 -13.55
N ILE A 69 10.02 1.84 -12.80
CA ILE A 69 10.66 3.04 -12.22
C ILE A 69 11.05 4.02 -13.32
N ARG A 70 11.74 3.53 -14.36
CA ARG A 70 12.15 4.35 -15.49
C ARG A 70 10.93 4.99 -16.18
N GLN A 71 9.94 4.18 -16.56
CA GLN A 71 8.77 4.68 -17.30
C GLN A 71 7.92 5.63 -16.46
N TYR A 72 7.80 5.38 -15.15
CA TYR A 72 7.05 6.27 -14.27
C TYR A 72 7.74 7.63 -14.16
N ILE A 73 9.06 7.66 -13.96
CA ILE A 73 9.83 8.90 -13.95
C ILE A 73 9.75 9.62 -15.30
N GLU A 74 9.86 8.91 -16.41
CA GLU A 74 9.74 9.47 -17.77
C GLU A 74 8.41 10.20 -17.95
N ALA A 75 7.31 9.60 -17.51
CA ALA A 75 5.96 10.12 -17.68
C ALA A 75 5.59 11.30 -16.74
N GLN A 76 6.43 11.61 -15.77
CA GLN A 76 6.29 12.76 -14.88
C GLN A 76 7.13 13.91 -15.43
N THR A 77 6.48 15.03 -15.79
CA THR A 77 7.21 16.23 -16.26
C THR A 77 7.30 17.33 -15.21
N GLY A 78 6.76 17.10 -14.01
CA GLY A 78 6.94 17.97 -12.85
C GLY A 78 8.27 17.74 -12.12
N ASP A 79 8.47 18.53 -11.08
CA ASP A 79 9.64 18.49 -10.19
C ASP A 79 9.56 17.38 -9.12
N GLU A 80 8.52 16.55 -9.12
CA GLU A 80 8.26 15.56 -8.09
C GLU A 80 7.68 14.27 -8.68
N VAL A 81 8.13 13.14 -8.14
CA VAL A 81 7.55 11.81 -8.38
C VAL A 81 7.34 11.12 -7.03
N VAL A 82 6.12 10.69 -6.75
CA VAL A 82 5.76 9.99 -5.51
C VAL A 82 5.53 8.52 -5.82
N PHE A 83 6.36 7.65 -5.26
CA PHE A 83 6.22 6.20 -5.34
C PHE A 83 5.48 5.67 -4.10
N SER A 84 4.27 5.16 -4.29
CA SER A 84 3.49 4.54 -3.21
C SER A 84 3.54 3.02 -3.29
N TRP A 85 4.07 2.38 -2.26
CA TRP A 85 4.22 0.94 -2.15
C TRP A 85 3.12 0.35 -1.26
N GLN A 86 2.25 -0.48 -1.84
CA GLN A 86 1.12 -1.14 -1.18
C GLN A 86 0.95 -2.58 -1.68
N GLY A 87 -0.25 -3.15 -1.52
CA GLY A 87 -0.65 -4.44 -2.07
C GLY A 87 -0.16 -5.60 -1.23
N GLY A 88 -1.07 -6.56 -0.96
CA GLY A 88 -0.78 -7.63 -0.03
C GLY A 88 -0.13 -7.07 1.24
N GLU A 89 1.11 -7.49 1.52
CA GLU A 89 2.05 -6.77 2.37
C GLU A 89 3.36 -6.51 1.60
N PRO A 90 3.74 -5.25 1.30
CA PRO A 90 4.93 -4.96 0.49
C PRO A 90 6.24 -5.34 1.17
N THR A 91 6.35 -5.33 2.51
CA THR A 91 7.59 -5.69 3.22
C THR A 91 7.98 -7.16 3.05
N VAL A 92 7.08 -8.03 2.58
CA VAL A 92 7.42 -9.43 2.22
C VAL A 92 8.38 -9.52 1.03
N MET A 93 8.58 -8.43 0.28
CA MET A 93 9.61 -8.32 -0.74
C MET A 93 11.04 -8.35 -0.17
N GLY A 94 11.19 -8.06 1.13
CA GLY A 94 12.48 -7.97 1.79
C GLY A 94 13.17 -6.62 1.56
N LEU A 95 14.13 -6.31 2.42
CA LEU A 95 14.80 -5.01 2.42
C LEU A 95 15.65 -4.79 1.17
N ASP A 96 16.28 -5.84 0.63
CA ASP A 96 17.11 -5.77 -0.58
C ASP A 96 16.32 -5.31 -1.81
N PHE A 97 15.03 -5.67 -1.89
CA PHE A 97 14.15 -5.14 -2.93
C PHE A 97 14.04 -3.61 -2.84
N PHE A 98 13.86 -3.07 -1.63
CA PHE A 98 13.74 -1.62 -1.44
C PHE A 98 15.08 -0.88 -1.59
N ARG A 99 16.21 -1.53 -1.25
CA ARG A 99 17.55 -1.03 -1.62
C ARG A 99 17.68 -0.88 -3.13
N ARG A 100 17.22 -1.88 -3.88
CA ARG A 100 17.21 -1.82 -5.34
C ARG A 100 16.27 -0.74 -5.87
N VAL A 101 15.10 -0.54 -5.25
CA VAL A 101 14.17 0.55 -5.58
C VAL A 101 14.87 1.91 -5.51
N VAL A 102 15.52 2.24 -4.39
CA VAL A 102 16.14 3.57 -4.22
C VAL A 102 17.35 3.76 -5.14
N GLU A 103 18.10 2.70 -5.42
CA GLU A 103 19.19 2.72 -6.40
C GLU A 103 18.67 3.04 -7.81
N LEU A 104 17.63 2.33 -8.27
CA LEU A 104 17.02 2.53 -9.58
C LEU A 104 16.36 3.92 -9.70
N GLN A 105 15.69 4.38 -8.64
CA GLN A 105 15.14 5.72 -8.57
C GLN A 105 16.24 6.77 -8.74
N ALA A 106 17.35 6.66 -8.01
CA ALA A 106 18.48 7.57 -8.12
C ALA A 106 19.10 7.54 -9.53
N ARG A 107 19.24 6.35 -10.14
CA ARG A 107 19.76 6.15 -11.49
C ARG A 107 18.93 6.85 -12.57
N HIS A 108 17.60 6.83 -12.45
CA HIS A 108 16.69 7.36 -13.46
C HIS A 108 16.16 8.77 -13.18
N ARG A 109 16.42 9.31 -11.98
CA ARG A 109 15.97 10.65 -11.56
C ARG A 109 16.43 11.73 -12.54
N LYS A 110 15.50 12.58 -12.98
CA LYS A 110 15.82 13.74 -13.84
C LYS A 110 16.49 14.86 -13.01
N PRO A 111 17.35 15.70 -13.61
CA PRO A 111 17.91 16.86 -12.91
C PRO A 111 16.82 17.77 -12.32
N GLY A 112 17.00 18.18 -11.06
CA GLY A 112 16.03 19.04 -10.34
C GLY A 112 14.74 18.34 -9.89
N GLN A 113 14.57 17.04 -10.15
CA GLN A 113 13.41 16.27 -9.73
C GLN A 113 13.60 15.67 -8.33
N ARG A 114 12.62 15.81 -7.45
CA ARG A 114 12.52 15.10 -6.17
C ARG A 114 11.80 13.77 -6.37
N ILE A 115 12.27 12.75 -5.66
CA ILE A 115 11.61 11.44 -5.57
C ILE A 115 11.24 11.23 -4.11
N GLU A 116 9.97 10.94 -3.87
CA GLU A 116 9.42 10.60 -2.56
C GLU A 116 8.91 9.17 -2.57
N ASN A 117 8.96 8.52 -1.42
CA ASN A 117 8.45 7.17 -1.24
C ASN A 117 7.51 7.12 -0.03
N ASP A 118 6.33 6.54 -0.23
CA ASP A 118 5.47 6.11 0.87
C ASP A 118 5.27 4.60 0.87
N LEU A 119 5.23 4.03 2.07
CA LEU A 119 5.08 2.59 2.30
C LEU A 119 3.86 2.35 3.18
N GLN A 120 2.86 1.63 2.67
CA GLN A 120 1.76 1.14 3.50
C GLN A 120 2.01 -0.29 3.92
N THR A 121 2.04 -0.52 5.23
CA THR A 121 2.43 -1.81 5.80
C THR A 121 1.61 -2.15 7.05
N ASN A 122 1.45 -3.44 7.30
CA ASN A 122 0.95 -3.96 8.57
C ASN A 122 1.97 -3.87 9.72
N GLY A 123 3.22 -3.54 9.44
CA GLY A 123 4.26 -3.27 10.45
C GLY A 123 4.95 -4.51 11.02
N LEU A 124 4.46 -5.73 10.77
CA LEU A 124 4.94 -6.94 11.43
C LEU A 124 6.40 -7.30 11.14
N LEU A 125 6.92 -6.81 10.01
CA LEU A 125 8.29 -7.05 9.53
C LEU A 125 9.21 -5.83 9.72
N LEU A 126 8.73 -4.74 10.34
CA LEU A 126 9.55 -3.56 10.60
C LEU A 126 10.43 -3.79 11.84
N ASP A 127 11.65 -4.28 11.60
CA ASP A 127 12.74 -4.32 12.56
C ASP A 127 13.60 -3.05 12.48
N ASP A 128 14.71 -3.03 13.23
CA ASP A 128 15.59 -1.88 13.33
C ASP A 128 16.33 -1.59 12.01
N GLU A 129 16.62 -2.62 11.20
CA GLU A 129 17.27 -2.46 9.90
C GLU A 129 16.32 -1.80 8.89
N TRP A 130 15.05 -2.24 8.87
CA TRP A 130 14.00 -1.58 8.10
C TRP A 130 13.83 -0.12 8.51
N VAL A 131 13.73 0.16 9.80
CA VAL A 131 13.49 1.51 10.30
C VAL A 131 14.67 2.44 9.97
N ALA A 132 15.90 1.96 10.12
CA ALA A 132 17.10 2.69 9.70
C ALA A 132 17.09 3.01 8.20
N PHE A 133 16.72 2.04 7.35
CA PHE A 133 16.59 2.23 5.92
C PHE A 133 15.51 3.28 5.58
N LEU A 134 14.32 3.17 6.17
CA LEU A 134 13.21 4.10 5.93
C LEU A 134 13.61 5.52 6.31
N LYS A 135 14.30 5.70 7.44
CA LYS A 135 14.83 7.00 7.87
C LYS A 135 15.87 7.55 6.89
N ALA A 136 16.86 6.74 6.51
CA ALA A 136 17.95 7.14 5.64
C ALA A 136 17.47 7.59 4.25
N HIS A 137 16.38 6.99 3.75
CA HIS A 137 15.82 7.28 2.44
C HIS A 137 14.54 8.14 2.47
N GLY A 138 14.19 8.70 3.64
CA GLY A 138 13.09 9.65 3.77
C GLY A 138 11.71 9.07 3.43
N PHE A 139 11.47 7.79 3.73
CA PHE A 139 10.17 7.16 3.53
C PHE A 139 9.13 7.70 4.51
N VAL A 140 7.89 7.84 4.03
CA VAL A 140 6.71 8.08 4.88
C VAL A 140 5.93 6.78 5.04
N VAL A 141 5.58 6.40 6.26
CA VAL A 141 4.92 5.12 6.53
C VAL A 141 3.41 5.31 6.77
N GLY A 142 2.58 4.49 6.14
CA GLY A 142 1.20 4.25 6.51
C GLY A 142 1.10 2.95 7.32
N LEU A 143 1.00 3.06 8.64
CA LEU A 143 0.95 1.92 9.54
C LEU A 143 -0.50 1.51 9.83
N SER A 144 -0.80 0.26 9.54
CA SER A 144 -2.13 -0.30 9.63
C SER A 144 -2.53 -0.72 11.05
N VAL A 145 -3.51 -0.06 11.68
CA VAL A 145 -3.99 -0.37 13.04
C VAL A 145 -5.46 0.03 13.25
N ASP A 146 -6.29 -0.89 13.75
CA ASP A 146 -7.75 -0.71 13.85
C ASP A 146 -8.26 -0.35 15.27
N GLY A 147 -7.58 0.56 15.96
CA GLY A 147 -8.05 1.07 17.26
C GLY A 147 -7.51 0.32 18.45
N THR A 148 -8.39 -0.28 19.26
CA THR A 148 -8.00 -1.03 20.46
C THR A 148 -7.39 -2.38 20.09
N ARG A 149 -6.74 -3.03 21.06
CA ARG A 149 -6.19 -4.38 20.89
C ARG A 149 -7.26 -5.36 20.42
N GLU A 150 -8.40 -5.37 21.10
CA GLU A 150 -9.48 -6.31 20.88
C GLU A 150 -10.06 -6.14 19.46
N LEU A 151 -10.26 -4.89 19.03
CA LEU A 151 -10.75 -4.59 17.68
C LEU A 151 -9.71 -4.91 16.61
N HIS A 152 -8.44 -4.63 16.85
CA HIS A 152 -7.36 -4.93 15.92
C HIS A 152 -7.19 -6.44 15.73
N ASP A 153 -7.00 -7.19 16.81
CA ASP A 153 -6.69 -8.62 16.76
C ASP A 153 -7.85 -9.44 16.21
N ARG A 154 -9.10 -8.99 16.42
CA ARG A 154 -10.29 -9.61 15.82
C ARG A 154 -10.24 -9.64 14.30
N TYR A 155 -9.66 -8.64 13.66
CA TYR A 155 -9.73 -8.47 12.21
C TYR A 155 -8.39 -8.48 11.49
N ARG A 156 -7.26 -8.49 12.21
CA ARG A 156 -5.93 -8.49 11.61
C ARG A 156 -5.06 -9.66 12.10
N PRO A 157 -5.59 -10.90 12.17
CA PRO A 157 -4.78 -12.04 12.61
C PRO A 157 -3.72 -12.38 11.56
N THR A 158 -2.68 -13.07 12.01
CA THR A 158 -1.78 -13.77 11.10
C THR A 158 -2.53 -14.88 10.34
N LYS A 159 -1.92 -15.46 9.30
CA LYS A 159 -2.46 -16.67 8.65
C LYS A 159 -2.60 -17.88 9.58
N GLY A 160 -1.92 -17.88 10.72
CA GLY A 160 -2.07 -18.90 11.76
C GLY A 160 -3.16 -18.58 12.80
N GLY A 161 -3.83 -17.42 12.70
CA GLY A 161 -4.83 -16.98 13.67
C GLY A 161 -4.28 -16.15 14.83
N GLU A 162 -2.95 -16.00 14.92
CA GLU A 162 -2.32 -15.28 16.04
C GLU A 162 -2.63 -13.77 16.04
N PRO A 163 -2.78 -13.15 17.24
CA PRO A 163 -2.95 -11.71 17.38
C PRO A 163 -1.71 -10.93 16.94
N THR A 164 -1.90 -9.67 16.57
CA THR A 164 -0.87 -8.85 15.91
C THR A 164 -0.71 -7.45 16.50
N TYR A 165 -1.61 -7.02 17.39
CA TYR A 165 -1.61 -5.69 17.99
C TYR A 165 -0.27 -5.31 18.62
N ASP A 166 0.29 -6.17 19.48
CA ASP A 166 1.57 -5.87 20.15
C ASP A 166 2.71 -5.65 19.17
N ARG A 167 2.72 -6.42 18.09
CA ARG A 167 3.76 -6.33 17.06
C ARG A 167 3.64 -5.03 16.27
N VAL A 168 2.42 -4.58 15.94
CA VAL A 168 2.23 -3.31 15.27
C VAL A 168 2.54 -2.12 16.19
N ILE A 169 2.23 -2.20 17.49
CA ILE A 169 2.60 -1.16 18.45
C ILE A 169 4.12 -1.09 18.63
N ALA A 170 4.81 -2.24 18.67
CA ALA A 170 6.27 -2.28 18.68
C ALA A 170 6.86 -1.61 17.43
N ALA A 171 6.30 -1.88 16.24
CA ALA A 171 6.71 -1.21 15.00
C ALA A 171 6.46 0.31 15.05
N ALA A 172 5.31 0.77 15.56
CA ALA A 172 5.01 2.19 15.75
C ALA A 172 6.03 2.88 16.66
N ASN A 173 6.40 2.21 17.77
CA ASN A 173 7.39 2.73 18.70
C ASN A 173 8.78 2.84 18.07
N ARG A 174 9.20 1.85 17.26
CA ARG A 174 10.47 1.94 16.51
C ARG A 174 10.48 3.12 15.54
N LEU A 175 9.39 3.30 14.78
CA LEU A 175 9.22 4.43 13.86
C LEU A 175 9.28 5.78 14.61
N ALA A 176 8.61 5.88 15.75
CA ALA A 176 8.59 7.09 16.57
C ALA A 176 9.99 7.41 17.14
N VAL A 177 10.69 6.42 17.70
CA VAL A 177 12.04 6.60 18.27
C VAL A 177 13.06 7.00 17.20
N ALA A 178 12.97 6.44 15.99
CA ALA A 178 13.83 6.78 14.88
C ALA A 178 13.40 8.05 14.12
N GLU A 179 12.30 8.69 14.56
CA GLU A 179 11.69 9.86 13.91
C GLU A 179 11.42 9.62 12.40
N VAL A 180 10.93 8.44 12.05
CA VAL A 180 10.40 8.14 10.72
C VAL A 180 8.96 8.65 10.66
N PRO A 181 8.61 9.56 9.72
CA PRO A 181 7.25 10.07 9.64
C PRO A 181 6.25 8.95 9.34
N PHE A 182 5.21 8.81 10.17
CA PHE A 182 4.17 7.82 9.91
C PHE A 182 2.75 8.29 10.26
N SER A 183 1.80 7.73 9.54
CA SER A 183 0.37 7.88 9.76
C SER A 183 -0.25 6.55 10.15
N LEU A 184 -1.38 6.59 10.86
CA LEU A 184 -2.16 5.42 11.22
C LEU A 184 -3.29 5.21 10.22
N LEU A 185 -3.45 3.99 9.73
CA LEU A 185 -4.50 3.59 8.81
C LEU A 185 -5.48 2.66 9.54
N CYS A 186 -6.66 3.17 9.87
CA CYS A 186 -7.71 2.45 10.57
C CYS A 186 -8.86 2.11 9.63
N VAL A 187 -9.20 0.82 9.53
CA VAL A 187 -10.37 0.38 8.78
C VAL A 187 -11.62 0.54 9.64
N VAL A 188 -12.60 1.30 9.15
CA VAL A 188 -13.91 1.46 9.80
C VAL A 188 -14.81 0.32 9.35
N ASN A 189 -14.84 -0.74 10.14
CA ASN A 189 -15.78 -1.85 10.01
C ASN A 189 -16.97 -1.70 10.98
N ARG A 190 -17.90 -2.67 10.98
CA ARG A 190 -19.12 -2.63 11.80
C ARG A 190 -18.84 -2.53 13.31
N ASP A 191 -17.77 -3.17 13.81
CA ASP A 191 -17.46 -3.16 15.24
C ASP A 191 -16.67 -1.90 15.62
N VAL A 192 -15.71 -1.47 14.78
CA VAL A 192 -14.99 -0.19 14.95
C VAL A 192 -15.96 0.99 14.98
N ALA A 193 -16.99 0.99 14.12
CA ALA A 193 -18.00 2.05 14.07
C ALA A 193 -18.88 2.15 15.33
N ARG A 194 -18.92 1.09 16.16
CA ARG A 194 -19.70 1.08 17.42
C ARG A 194 -18.97 1.73 18.60
N ALA A 195 -17.65 1.91 18.49
CA ALA A 195 -16.80 2.46 19.56
C ALA A 195 -15.90 3.61 19.09
N PRO A 196 -16.43 4.65 18.40
CA PRO A 196 -15.59 5.66 17.72
C PRO A 196 -14.69 6.45 18.67
N LEU A 197 -15.16 6.80 19.88
CA LEU A 197 -14.37 7.54 20.86
C LEU A 197 -13.22 6.71 21.42
N GLU A 198 -13.47 5.43 21.70
CA GLU A 198 -12.46 4.51 22.22
C GLU A 198 -11.38 4.24 21.17
N VAL A 199 -11.79 3.96 19.93
CA VAL A 199 -10.89 3.81 18.77
C VAL A 199 -10.03 5.05 18.58
N TYR A 200 -10.64 6.23 18.54
CA TYR A 200 -9.90 7.48 18.36
C TYR A 200 -8.89 7.72 19.48
N ARG A 201 -9.28 7.49 20.75
CA ARG A 201 -8.38 7.64 21.91
C ARG A 201 -7.22 6.64 21.86
N SER A 202 -7.50 5.37 21.51
CA SER A 202 -6.47 4.33 21.35
C SER A 202 -5.44 4.72 20.29
N LEU A 203 -5.91 5.16 19.10
CA LEU A 203 -5.03 5.58 18.01
C LEU A 203 -4.21 6.83 18.37
N ARG A 204 -4.83 7.83 18.99
CA ARG A 204 -4.16 9.06 19.42
C ARG A 204 -3.08 8.80 20.48
N ALA A 205 -3.22 7.73 21.27
CA ALA A 205 -2.24 7.38 22.30
C ALA A 205 -0.93 6.81 21.70
N ILE A 206 -0.93 6.41 20.42
CA ILE A 206 0.27 5.90 19.75
C ILE A 206 1.20 7.09 19.41
N PRO A 207 2.40 7.18 20.01
CA PRO A 207 3.29 8.33 19.85
C PRO A 207 3.88 8.40 18.45
N GLY A 208 4.30 9.60 18.03
CA GLY A 208 5.03 9.82 16.78
C GLY A 208 4.19 9.83 15.50
N SER A 209 2.94 9.34 15.53
CA SER A 209 2.05 9.44 14.39
C SER A 209 1.62 10.89 14.13
N PHE A 210 1.70 11.36 12.88
CA PHE A 210 1.33 12.75 12.52
C PHE A 210 -0.11 12.87 12.00
N ARG A 211 -0.74 11.74 11.66
CA ARG A 211 -2.07 11.68 11.04
C ARG A 211 -2.74 10.35 11.33
N ILE A 212 -4.06 10.38 11.47
CA ILE A 212 -4.93 9.19 11.47
C ILE A 212 -5.81 9.27 10.21
N GLN A 213 -5.88 8.18 9.45
CA GLN A 213 -6.77 8.01 8.31
C GLN A 213 -7.76 6.89 8.61
N PHE A 214 -9.05 7.24 8.53
CA PHE A 214 -10.15 6.29 8.63
C PHE A 214 -10.64 5.91 7.23
N THR A 215 -10.62 4.62 6.91
CA THR A 215 -11.05 4.10 5.61
C THR A 215 -12.25 3.17 5.81
N PRO A 216 -13.41 3.43 5.22
CA PRO A 216 -14.58 2.59 5.40
C PRO A 216 -14.37 1.20 4.76
N CYS A 217 -14.76 0.15 5.48
CA CYS A 217 -14.81 -1.20 4.95
C CYS A 217 -16.03 -1.36 4.04
N VAL A 218 -15.88 -0.98 2.77
CA VAL A 218 -16.95 -1.08 1.75
C VAL A 218 -16.49 -1.98 0.61
N GLU A 219 -17.24 -3.05 0.36
CA GLU A 219 -17.07 -3.88 -0.84
C GLU A 219 -18.42 -4.43 -1.31
N THR A 220 -18.52 -4.71 -2.60
CA THR A 220 -19.69 -5.40 -3.14
C THR A 220 -19.69 -6.86 -2.69
N ARG A 221 -20.87 -7.50 -2.55
CA ARG A 221 -20.94 -8.91 -2.13
C ARG A 221 -20.18 -9.86 -3.07
N ASP A 222 -20.03 -9.49 -4.33
CA ASP A 222 -19.36 -10.24 -5.38
C ASP A 222 -17.89 -9.85 -5.57
N PHE A 223 -17.27 -9.07 -4.67
CA PHE A 223 -15.89 -8.59 -4.80
C PHE A 223 -14.83 -9.69 -4.97
N LYS A 224 -15.14 -10.93 -4.54
CA LYS A 224 -14.30 -12.12 -4.72
C LYS A 224 -14.40 -12.71 -6.12
N LEU A 225 -15.49 -12.43 -6.83
CA LEU A 225 -15.79 -12.97 -8.15
C LEU A 225 -15.59 -11.94 -9.27
N ARG A 226 -15.64 -10.65 -8.95
CA ARG A 226 -15.53 -9.55 -9.91
C ARG A 226 -14.66 -8.44 -9.38
N ALA A 227 -13.83 -7.87 -10.25
CA ALA A 227 -13.01 -6.72 -9.90
C ALA A 227 -13.88 -5.46 -9.68
N PRO A 228 -13.49 -4.56 -8.76
CA PRO A 228 -14.16 -3.27 -8.58
C PRO A 228 -14.26 -2.50 -9.91
N GLY A 229 -15.40 -1.83 -10.13
CA GLY A 229 -15.66 -1.08 -11.37
C GLY A 229 -16.21 -1.91 -12.54
N LEU A 230 -16.19 -3.24 -12.44
CA LEU A 230 -16.86 -4.14 -13.41
C LEU A 230 -18.25 -4.60 -12.95
N ALA A 231 -18.78 -4.01 -11.88
CA ALA A 231 -20.13 -4.27 -11.42
C ALA A 231 -21.14 -3.75 -12.45
N ARG A 232 -22.14 -4.56 -12.77
CA ARG A 232 -23.24 -4.11 -13.63
C ARG A 232 -24.09 -3.11 -12.85
N PRO A 233 -24.56 -2.01 -13.46
CA PRO A 233 -25.44 -1.05 -12.78
C PRO A 233 -26.65 -1.68 -12.09
N ALA A 234 -27.23 -2.75 -12.68
CA ALA A 234 -28.35 -3.50 -12.11
C ALA A 234 -28.02 -4.25 -10.81
N ASP A 235 -26.74 -4.56 -10.55
CA ASP A 235 -26.31 -5.29 -9.35
C ASP A 235 -25.97 -4.33 -8.18
N MET A 236 -25.87 -3.02 -8.46
CA MET A 236 -25.52 -1.99 -7.48
C MET A 236 -26.63 -1.83 -6.44
N PRO A 237 -26.28 -1.64 -5.15
CA PRO A 237 -27.28 -1.45 -4.12
C PRO A 237 -27.96 -0.09 -4.30
N LEU A 238 -29.30 -0.07 -4.32
CA LEU A 238 -30.07 1.16 -4.43
C LEU A 238 -30.07 1.92 -3.10
N LEU A 239 -29.84 3.24 -3.16
CA LEU A 239 -29.82 4.11 -1.99
C LEU A 239 -31.12 3.98 -1.18
N GLY A 240 -31.00 3.81 0.14
CA GLY A 240 -32.14 3.65 1.06
C GLY A 240 -32.55 2.19 1.31
N THR A 241 -32.08 1.24 0.48
CA THR A 241 -32.31 -0.20 0.70
C THR A 241 -31.44 -0.74 1.85
N PRO A 242 -31.81 -1.88 2.46
CA PRO A 242 -30.98 -2.53 3.48
C PRO A 242 -29.54 -2.81 3.03
N ARG A 243 -29.30 -2.98 1.72
CA ARG A 243 -27.95 -3.18 1.16
C ARG A 243 -27.06 -1.94 1.22
N THR A 244 -27.62 -0.76 1.52
CA THR A 244 -26.89 0.51 1.66
C THR A 244 -26.80 0.98 3.12
N ARG A 245 -27.22 0.14 4.08
CA ARG A 245 -27.16 0.44 5.51
C ARG A 245 -25.99 -0.32 6.17
N PRO A 246 -25.28 0.25 7.16
CA PRO A 246 -24.16 -0.39 7.87
C PRO A 246 -24.49 -1.72 8.55
#